data_AF-A0A7M4EDW3-F1
#
_entry.id   AF-A0A7M4EDW3-F1
#
_cell.length_a   1.000
_cell.length_b   1.000
_cell.length_c   1.000
_cell.angle_alpha   90.00
_cell.angle_beta   90.00
_cell.angle_gamma   90.00
#
_symmetry.space_group_name_H-M   'P 1'
#
loop_
_entity.id
_entity.type
_entity.pdbx_description
1 polymer ?
#
loop_
_entity_poly.entity_id
_entity_poly.type
_entity_poly.pdbx_seq_one_letter_code
_entity_poly.pdbx_strand_id
1 'polypeptide(L)'
;MPVAVMAENAFSFRKLLEQCETQELEAPGGIATPLVYGQLLALYLLHNDMNNARYLWKRIPPAIKSANSELGGIWSVGQRIWQRDFPGIYTTISAHQWSETIQPIMEALRDATRRRAFGLVSQAYTSIVADDFAAFVGLPVEEAVKGVLEQGWQADSATRMVMPKKPGKWSCYSMRHMESGFVNSIAALSIIKIMHNVSSYFVARSNGDLEHKVPIKCYVRNMNQ
;
A
#
# COMPACT_ATOMS: atom_id res chain seq x y z
N MET A 1 -5.92 17.46 13.33
CA MET A 1 -6.04 18.34 12.13
C MET A 1 -7.41 18.13 11.50
N PRO A 2 -8.07 19.18 10.97
CA PRO A 2 -9.50 19.15 10.65
C PRO A 2 -9.76 18.37 9.34
N VAL A 3 -10.80 17.55 9.35
CA VAL A 3 -11.24 16.67 8.26
C VAL A 3 -11.53 17.42 6.95
N ALA A 4 -11.88 18.71 7.02
CA ALA A 4 -12.22 19.55 5.87
C ALA A 4 -11.03 19.78 4.91
N VAL A 5 -9.85 20.13 5.42
CA VAL A 5 -8.64 20.35 4.59
C VAL A 5 -8.20 19.06 3.89
N MET A 6 -8.46 17.91 4.52
CA MET A 6 -8.11 16.60 3.95
C MET A 6 -9.10 16.13 2.87
N ALA A 7 -10.37 16.52 2.95
CA ALA A 7 -11.38 16.21 1.95
C ALA A 7 -11.16 17.01 0.65
N GLU A 8 -10.74 18.28 0.79
CA GLU A 8 -10.32 19.11 -0.35
C GLU A 8 -9.16 18.45 -1.09
N ASN A 9 -8.11 18.04 -0.37
CA ASN A 9 -6.97 17.33 -0.95
C ASN A 9 -7.36 16.00 -1.61
N ALA A 10 -8.29 15.22 -1.03
CA ALA A 10 -8.75 13.96 -1.60
C ALA A 10 -9.45 14.15 -2.96
N PHE A 11 -10.23 15.22 -3.11
CA PHE A 11 -10.83 15.60 -4.40
C PHE A 11 -9.75 16.04 -5.40
N SER A 12 -8.75 16.80 -4.93
CA SER A 12 -7.59 17.19 -5.74
C SER A 12 -6.82 15.98 -6.26
N PHE A 13 -6.57 14.97 -5.41
CA PHE A 13 -5.82 13.77 -5.79
C PHE A 13 -6.55 12.90 -6.82
N ARG A 14 -7.88 12.83 -6.78
CA ARG A 14 -8.68 12.16 -7.83
C ARG A 14 -8.54 12.86 -9.18
N LYS A 15 -8.67 14.19 -9.19
CA LYS A 15 -8.49 14.98 -10.41
C LYS A 15 -7.06 14.86 -10.95
N LEU A 16 -6.05 14.84 -10.08
CA LEU A 16 -4.66 14.60 -10.47
C LEU A 16 -4.46 13.21 -11.07
N LEU A 17 -5.12 12.18 -10.54
CA LEU A 17 -5.09 10.83 -11.10
C LEU A 17 -5.64 10.81 -12.53
N GLU A 18 -6.81 11.40 -12.76
CA GLU A 18 -7.43 11.49 -14.10
C GLU A 18 -6.53 12.24 -15.10
N GLN A 19 -5.87 13.31 -14.65
CA GLN A 19 -4.90 14.06 -15.46
C GLN A 19 -3.69 13.21 -15.83
N CYS A 20 -3.11 12.50 -14.86
CA CYS A 20 -1.98 11.62 -15.12
C CYS A 20 -2.35 10.44 -16.03
N GLU A 21 -3.57 9.90 -15.92
CA GLU A 21 -4.07 8.84 -16.82
C GLU A 21 -4.21 9.36 -18.26
N THR A 22 -4.75 10.57 -18.42
CA THR A 22 -4.86 11.22 -19.73
C THR A 22 -3.47 11.46 -20.35
N GLN A 23 -2.52 11.95 -19.56
CA GLN A 23 -1.13 12.16 -19.99
C GLN A 23 -0.42 10.84 -20.38
N GLU A 24 -0.77 9.73 -19.73
CA GLU A 24 -0.22 8.41 -20.08
C GLU A 24 -0.73 7.92 -21.43
N LEU A 25 -2.01 8.18 -21.75
CA LEU A 25 -2.63 7.80 -23.01
C LEU A 25 -2.23 8.71 -24.18
N GLU A 26 -2.05 10.00 -23.93
CA GLU A 26 -1.64 11.01 -24.92
C GLU A 26 -0.12 11.04 -25.15
N ALA A 27 0.64 10.22 -24.41
CA ALA A 27 2.10 10.21 -24.50
C ALA A 27 2.59 9.84 -25.92
N PRO A 28 3.44 10.68 -26.54
CA PRO A 28 3.96 10.40 -27.87
C PRO A 28 4.82 9.13 -27.85
N GLY A 29 4.45 8.15 -28.67
CA GLY A 29 5.14 6.85 -28.74
C GLY A 29 4.69 5.81 -27.70
N GLY A 30 3.60 6.06 -26.96
CA GLY A 30 3.00 5.09 -26.04
C GLY A 30 3.82 4.80 -24.78
N ILE A 31 4.86 5.60 -24.52
CA ILE A 31 5.70 5.51 -23.32
C ILE A 31 5.69 6.89 -22.65
N ALA A 32 5.09 6.99 -21.48
CA ALA A 32 5.00 8.23 -20.72
C ALA A 32 6.32 8.56 -19.99
N THR A 33 6.40 9.77 -19.46
CA THR A 33 7.57 10.18 -18.66
C THR A 33 7.64 9.39 -17.35
N PRO A 34 8.84 9.11 -16.83
CA PRO A 34 9.00 8.36 -15.58
C PRO A 34 8.31 9.01 -14.37
N LEU A 35 8.24 10.35 -14.37
CA LEU A 35 7.55 11.12 -13.34
C LEU A 35 6.05 10.80 -13.30
N VAL A 36 5.39 10.76 -14.47
CA VAL A 36 3.96 10.44 -14.59
C VAL A 36 3.70 9.01 -14.08
N TYR A 37 4.58 8.06 -14.40
CA TYR A 37 4.45 6.69 -13.87
C TYR A 37 4.58 6.64 -12.34
N GLY A 38 5.47 7.45 -11.75
CA GLY A 38 5.63 7.55 -10.30
C GLY A 38 4.40 8.12 -9.62
N GLN A 39 3.86 9.22 -10.16
CA GLN A 39 2.63 9.84 -9.67
C GLN A 39 1.43 8.91 -9.79
N LEU A 40 1.22 8.28 -10.95
CA LEU A 40 0.14 7.31 -11.16
C LEU A 40 0.21 6.16 -10.17
N LEU A 41 1.40 5.58 -9.99
CA LEU A 41 1.57 4.47 -9.07
C LEU A 41 1.24 4.88 -7.63
N ALA A 42 1.77 6.02 -7.17
CA ALA A 42 1.50 6.53 -5.83
C ALA A 42 0.00 6.85 -5.62
N LEU A 43 -0.66 7.43 -6.62
CA LEU A 43 -2.09 7.74 -6.59
C LEU A 43 -2.96 6.48 -6.56
N TYR A 44 -2.62 5.42 -7.29
CA TYR A 44 -3.34 4.15 -7.19
C TYR A 44 -3.21 3.54 -5.79
N LEU A 45 -2.02 3.59 -5.18
CA LEU A 45 -1.82 3.13 -3.80
C LEU A 45 -2.68 3.95 -2.82
N LEU A 46 -2.75 5.28 -3.01
CA LEU A 46 -3.60 6.16 -2.19
C LEU A 46 -5.07 5.75 -2.26
N HIS A 47 -5.57 5.42 -3.45
CA HIS A 47 -6.96 4.97 -3.66
C HIS A 47 -7.23 3.54 -3.22
N ASN A 48 -6.20 2.78 -2.81
CA ASN A 48 -6.27 1.34 -2.49
C ASN A 48 -6.50 0.44 -3.70
N ASP A 49 -6.27 0.92 -4.92
CA ASP A 49 -6.48 0.16 -6.16
C ASP A 49 -5.23 -0.65 -6.52
N MET A 50 -5.00 -1.69 -5.73
CA MET A 50 -3.82 -2.54 -5.83
C MET A 50 -3.71 -3.30 -7.16
N ASN A 51 -4.85 -3.62 -7.78
CA ASN A 51 -4.87 -4.30 -9.07
C ASN A 51 -4.31 -3.40 -10.19
N ASN A 52 -4.78 -2.16 -10.26
CA ASN A 52 -4.32 -1.19 -11.25
C ASN A 52 -2.85 -0.84 -11.04
N ALA A 53 -2.43 -0.64 -9.78
CA ALA A 53 -1.02 -0.45 -9.44
C ALA A 53 -0.13 -1.61 -9.95
N ARG A 54 -0.57 -2.86 -9.77
CA ARG A 54 0.17 -4.05 -10.23
C ARG A 54 0.22 -4.15 -11.74
N TYR A 55 -0.88 -3.84 -12.44
CA TYR A 55 -0.91 -3.87 -13.90
C TYR A 55 -0.06 -2.75 -14.49
N LEU A 56 -0.11 -1.54 -13.92
CA LEU A 56 0.78 -0.44 -14.27
C LEU A 56 2.25 -0.86 -14.12
N TRP A 57 2.63 -1.45 -12.98
CA TRP A 57 4.01 -1.90 -12.75
C TRP A 57 4.49 -2.91 -13.81
N LYS A 58 3.62 -3.81 -14.28
CA LYS A 58 3.96 -4.76 -15.34
C LYS A 58 4.14 -4.10 -16.70
N ARG A 59 3.37 -3.05 -17.02
CA ARG A 59 3.42 -2.31 -18.28
C ARG A 59 4.69 -1.50 -18.45
N ILE A 60 5.22 -0.94 -17.36
CA ILE A 60 6.41 -0.06 -17.40
C ILE A 60 7.63 -0.84 -17.93
N PRO A 61 8.29 -0.37 -19.02
CA PRO A 61 9.49 -0.98 -19.57
C PRO A 61 10.62 -1.12 -18.53
N PRO A 62 11.44 -2.18 -18.59
CA PRO A 62 12.52 -2.40 -17.63
C PRO A 62 13.57 -1.28 -17.62
N ALA A 63 13.80 -0.62 -18.77
CA ALA A 63 14.73 0.51 -18.87
C ALA A 63 14.34 1.70 -17.97
N ILE A 64 13.03 1.95 -17.79
CA ILE A 64 12.54 3.04 -16.94
C ILE A 64 12.67 2.66 -15.46
N LYS A 65 12.46 1.38 -15.13
CA LYS A 65 12.59 0.83 -13.77
C LYS A 65 14.02 0.88 -13.26
N SER A 66 14.99 0.56 -14.11
CA SER A 66 16.41 0.64 -13.75
C SER A 66 16.93 2.07 -13.67
N ALA A 67 16.39 2.97 -14.52
CA ALA A 67 16.77 4.38 -14.51
C ALA A 67 16.24 5.16 -13.30
N ASN A 68 15.08 4.80 -12.74
CA ASN A 68 14.45 5.52 -11.63
C ASN A 68 14.26 4.60 -10.41
N SER A 69 15.18 4.70 -9.45
CA SER A 69 15.10 3.98 -8.17
C SER A 69 13.85 4.36 -7.35
N GLU A 70 13.35 5.60 -7.49
CA GLU A 70 12.12 6.07 -6.83
C GLU A 70 10.91 5.18 -7.16
N LEU A 71 10.76 4.75 -8.42
CA LEU A 71 9.67 3.86 -8.84
C LEU A 71 9.71 2.51 -8.12
N GLY A 72 10.92 1.97 -7.92
CA GLY A 72 11.13 0.74 -7.15
C GLY A 72 10.74 0.90 -5.69
N GLY A 73 11.02 2.06 -5.09
CA GLY A 73 10.61 2.42 -3.74
C GLY A 73 9.08 2.45 -3.59
N ILE A 74 8.37 3.12 -4.50
CA ILE A 74 6.90 3.20 -4.48
C ILE A 74 6.29 1.80 -4.63
N TRP A 75 6.83 0.97 -5.52
CA TRP A 75 6.37 -0.41 -5.68
C TRP A 75 6.63 -1.26 -4.43
N SER A 76 7.76 -1.04 -3.73
CA SER A 76 8.07 -1.72 -2.47
C SER A 76 7.05 -1.37 -1.38
N VAL A 77 6.60 -0.12 -1.30
CA VAL A 77 5.47 0.28 -0.43
C VAL A 77 4.19 -0.45 -0.83
N GLY A 78 3.90 -0.50 -2.14
CA GLY A 78 2.75 -1.24 -2.67
C GLY A 78 2.76 -2.74 -2.30
N GLN A 79 3.92 -3.38 -2.26
CA GLN A 79 4.04 -4.78 -1.82
C GLN A 79 3.67 -4.96 -0.35
N ARG A 80 4.07 -4.03 0.52
CA ARG A 80 3.70 -4.05 1.95
C ARG A 80 2.19 -3.84 2.13
N ILE A 81 1.60 -2.95 1.33
CA ILE A 81 0.14 -2.75 1.29
C ILE A 81 -0.58 -4.03 0.84
N TRP A 82 -0.06 -4.72 -0.18
CA TRP A 82 -0.62 -5.99 -0.63
C TRP A 82 -0.60 -7.06 0.46
N GLN A 83 0.49 -7.16 1.20
CA GLN A 83 0.64 -8.10 2.32
C GLN A 83 -0.13 -7.67 3.58
N ARG A 84 -0.71 -6.46 3.59
CA ARG A 84 -1.33 -5.82 4.77
C ARG A 84 -0.37 -5.70 5.97
N ASP A 85 0.92 -5.53 5.67
CA ASP A 85 1.97 -5.33 6.66
C ASP A 85 2.02 -3.85 7.05
N PHE A 86 1.19 -3.44 8.02
CA PHE A 86 1.10 -2.05 8.48
C PHE A 86 2.43 -1.47 8.95
N PRO A 87 3.18 -2.10 9.87
CA PRO A 87 4.49 -1.60 10.28
C PRO A 87 5.44 -1.43 9.09
N GLY A 88 5.48 -2.43 8.21
CA GLY A 88 6.34 -2.39 7.01
C GLY A 88 5.99 -1.26 6.04
N ILE A 89 4.72 -0.86 5.93
CA ILE A 89 4.30 0.29 5.13
C ILE A 89 4.97 1.57 5.66
N TYR A 90 4.88 1.84 6.96
CA TYR A 90 5.45 3.04 7.55
C TYR A 90 6.98 3.08 7.42
N THR A 91 7.65 1.95 7.67
CA THR A 91 9.11 1.85 7.51
C THR A 91 9.54 2.10 6.06
N THR A 92 8.84 1.52 5.08
CA THR A 92 9.20 1.69 3.65
C THR A 92 8.94 3.09 3.13
N ILE A 93 7.88 3.76 3.62
CA ILE A 93 7.59 5.17 3.31
C ILE A 93 8.71 6.08 3.84
N SER A 94 9.18 5.84 5.07
CA SER A 94 10.25 6.66 5.69
C SER A 94 11.66 6.33 5.20
N ALA A 95 11.87 5.16 4.59
CA ALA A 95 13.17 4.71 4.12
C ALA A 95 13.65 5.44 2.84
N HIS A 96 12.73 6.04 2.08
CA HIS A 96 13.05 6.69 0.80
C HIS A 96 12.81 8.19 0.88
N GLN A 97 13.69 8.97 0.24
CA GLN A 97 13.46 10.39 0.00
C GLN A 97 12.66 10.53 -1.30
N TRP A 98 11.45 11.07 -1.18
CA TRP A 98 10.55 11.26 -2.30
C TRP A 98 10.80 12.61 -2.96
N SER A 99 10.66 12.67 -4.28
CA SER A 99 10.64 13.93 -5.02
C SER A 99 9.48 14.82 -4.56
N GLU A 100 9.62 16.15 -4.71
CA GLU A 100 8.63 17.15 -4.26
C GLU A 100 7.21 16.90 -4.79
N THR A 101 7.12 16.24 -5.95
CA THR A 101 5.85 15.89 -6.58
C THR A 101 5.17 14.68 -5.94
N ILE A 102 5.94 13.72 -5.45
CA ILE A 102 5.46 12.44 -4.91
C ILE A 102 5.29 12.52 -3.38
N GLN A 103 6.13 13.31 -2.72
CA GLN A 103 6.08 13.54 -1.28
C GLN A 103 4.67 13.82 -0.73
N PRO A 104 3.89 14.79 -1.25
CA PRO A 104 2.54 15.07 -0.72
C PRO A 104 1.57 13.89 -0.89
N ILE A 105 1.75 13.08 -1.94
CA ILE A 105 0.93 11.88 -2.20
C ILE A 105 1.28 10.79 -1.18
N MET A 106 2.56 10.61 -0.87
CA MET A 106 3.03 9.62 0.11
C MET A 106 2.65 9.99 1.55
N GLU A 107 2.66 11.27 1.89
CA GLU A 107 2.14 11.76 3.17
C GLU A 107 0.62 11.49 3.29
N ALA A 108 -0.15 11.80 2.24
CA ALA A 108 -1.56 11.47 2.19
C ALA A 108 -1.82 9.96 2.27
N LEU A 109 -0.96 9.14 1.66
CA LEU A 109 -1.01 7.67 1.72
C LEU A 109 -0.78 7.16 3.14
N ARG A 110 0.22 7.70 3.85
CA ARG A 110 0.50 7.38 5.26
C ARG A 110 -0.73 7.65 6.12
N ASP A 111 -1.35 8.81 5.95
CA ASP A 111 -2.52 9.20 6.74
C ASP A 111 -3.79 8.42 6.36
N ALA A 112 -3.97 8.10 5.08
CA ALA A 112 -5.02 7.19 4.62
C ALA A 112 -4.86 5.78 5.21
N THR A 113 -3.63 5.27 5.25
CA THR A 113 -3.30 3.96 5.84
C THR A 113 -3.60 3.94 7.34
N ARG A 114 -3.20 5.00 8.07
CA ARG A 114 -3.52 5.14 9.50
C ARG A 114 -5.03 5.16 9.76
N ARG A 115 -5.81 5.88 8.96
CA ARG A 115 -7.28 5.89 9.06
C ARG A 115 -7.89 4.51 8.80
N ARG A 116 -7.39 3.78 7.80
CA ARG A 116 -7.83 2.41 7.50
C ARG A 116 -7.52 1.46 8.65
N ALA A 117 -6.30 1.54 9.21
CA ALA A 117 -5.90 0.76 10.37
C ALA A 117 -6.82 1.02 11.58
N PHE A 118 -7.09 2.30 11.88
CA PHE A 118 -8.00 2.69 12.95
C PHE A 118 -9.42 2.14 12.73
N GLY A 119 -9.97 2.30 11.52
CA GLY A 119 -11.29 1.76 11.16
C GLY A 119 -11.35 0.24 11.29
N LEU A 120 -10.31 -0.47 10.88
CA LEU A 120 -10.21 -1.93 11.01
C LEU A 120 -10.21 -2.36 12.47
N VAL A 121 -9.37 -1.73 13.30
CA VAL A 121 -9.26 -2.07 14.72
C VAL A 121 -10.60 -1.84 15.43
N SER A 122 -11.26 -0.71 15.14
CA SER A 122 -12.56 -0.36 15.73
C SER A 122 -13.68 -1.37 15.45
N GLN A 123 -13.60 -2.10 14.34
CA GLN A 123 -14.64 -3.01 13.89
C GLN A 123 -14.36 -4.47 14.26
N ALA A 124 -13.08 -4.85 14.22
CA ALA A 124 -12.62 -6.23 14.33
C ALA A 124 -12.22 -6.64 15.76
N TYR A 125 -11.81 -5.68 16.62
CA TYR A 125 -11.33 -5.97 17.97
C TYR A 125 -12.27 -5.41 19.04
N THR A 126 -12.56 -6.24 20.04
CA THR A 126 -13.21 -5.81 21.30
C THR A 126 -12.19 -5.27 22.30
N SER A 127 -10.99 -5.83 22.26
CA SER A 127 -9.82 -5.43 23.05
C SER A 127 -8.55 -5.81 22.28
N ILE A 128 -7.53 -4.96 22.32
CA ILE A 128 -6.25 -5.15 21.62
C ILE A 128 -5.11 -4.66 22.52
N VAL A 129 -3.93 -5.27 22.43
CA VAL A 129 -2.73 -4.79 23.14
C VAL A 129 -2.32 -3.43 22.59
N ALA A 130 -1.93 -2.50 23.46
CA ALA A 130 -1.54 -1.14 23.09
C ALA A 130 -0.33 -1.14 22.13
N ASP A 131 0.62 -2.04 22.32
CA ASP A 131 1.79 -2.22 21.45
C ASP A 131 1.38 -2.65 20.02
N ASP A 132 0.48 -3.62 19.90
CA ASP A 132 -0.04 -4.07 18.60
C ASP A 132 -0.84 -2.95 17.90
N PHE A 133 -1.64 -2.21 18.66
CA PHE A 133 -2.36 -1.06 18.13
C PHE A 133 -1.40 0.03 17.63
N ALA A 134 -0.36 0.35 18.40
CA ALA A 134 0.67 1.31 18.04
C ALA A 134 1.38 0.90 16.74
N ALA A 135 1.69 -0.39 16.59
CA ALA A 135 2.26 -0.96 15.38
C ALA A 135 1.32 -0.82 14.17
N PHE A 136 -0.01 -0.98 14.35
CA PHE A 136 -0.99 -0.79 13.28
C PHE A 136 -1.11 0.67 12.82
N VAL A 137 -1.00 1.65 13.71
CA VAL A 137 -1.13 3.07 13.37
C VAL A 137 0.20 3.75 13.00
N GLY A 138 1.33 3.06 13.23
CA GLY A 138 2.68 3.57 12.97
C GLY A 138 3.05 4.75 13.86
N LEU A 139 2.58 4.77 15.10
CA LEU A 139 2.87 5.80 16.10
C LEU A 139 3.48 5.14 17.34
N PRO A 140 4.26 5.89 18.14
CA PRO A 140 4.67 5.39 19.45
C PRO A 140 3.45 5.14 20.33
N VAL A 141 3.59 4.23 21.29
CA VAL A 141 2.47 3.74 22.12
C VAL A 141 1.78 4.89 22.86
N GLU A 142 2.56 5.86 23.34
CA GLU A 142 2.07 7.03 24.08
C GLU A 142 1.14 7.90 23.22
N GLU A 143 1.53 8.16 21.97
CA GLU A 143 0.72 8.93 21.03
C GLU A 143 -0.51 8.16 20.56
N ALA A 144 -0.36 6.85 20.34
CA ALA A 144 -1.46 5.98 19.94
C ALA A 144 -2.55 5.93 21.03
N VAL A 145 -2.18 5.76 22.29
CA VAL A 145 -3.11 5.75 23.43
C VAL A 145 -3.77 7.12 23.62
N LYS A 146 -3.01 8.22 23.47
CA LYS A 146 -3.58 9.57 23.52
C LYS A 146 -4.66 9.78 22.45
N GLY A 147 -4.39 9.38 21.20
CA GLY A 147 -5.35 9.49 20.11
C GLY A 147 -6.61 8.64 20.31
N VAL A 148 -6.47 7.47 20.93
CA VAL A 148 -7.58 6.58 21.31
C VAL A 148 -8.49 7.23 22.35
N LEU A 149 -7.92 7.86 23.37
CA LEU A 149 -8.68 8.57 24.41
C LEU A 149 -9.45 9.77 23.84
N GLU A 150 -8.84 10.54 22.93
CA GLU A 150 -9.51 11.65 22.23
C GLU A 150 -10.70 11.19 21.38
N GLN A 151 -10.65 9.96 20.86
CA GLN A 151 -11.73 9.33 20.09
C GLN A 151 -12.81 8.65 20.96
N GLY A 152 -12.69 8.75 22.29
CA GLY A 152 -13.65 8.18 23.25
C GLY A 152 -13.57 6.65 23.37
N TRP A 153 -12.43 6.07 23.03
CA TRP A 153 -12.13 4.67 23.33
C TRP A 153 -11.57 4.56 24.76
N GLN A 154 -11.60 3.36 25.32
CA GLN A 154 -11.06 3.12 26.66
C GLN A 154 -9.66 2.52 26.56
N ALA A 155 -8.76 2.90 27.45
CA ALA A 155 -7.43 2.31 27.57
C ALA A 155 -7.15 2.00 29.04
N ASP A 156 -6.65 0.80 29.30
CA ASP A 156 -6.24 0.36 30.62
C ASP A 156 -4.70 0.31 30.69
N SER A 157 -4.12 1.15 31.56
CA SER A 157 -2.68 1.25 31.74
C SER A 157 -2.09 0.07 32.51
N ALA A 158 -2.88 -0.60 33.34
CA ALA A 158 -2.41 -1.74 34.14
C ALA A 158 -2.20 -2.99 33.27
N THR A 159 -3.13 -3.24 32.34
CA THR A 159 -3.08 -4.38 31.42
C THR A 159 -2.49 -4.04 30.05
N ARG A 160 -2.20 -2.77 29.79
CA ARG A 160 -1.77 -2.23 28.47
C ARG A 160 -2.75 -2.60 27.35
N MET A 161 -4.04 -2.58 27.64
CA MET A 161 -5.09 -2.93 26.68
C MET A 161 -5.85 -1.70 26.23
N VAL A 162 -6.13 -1.63 24.93
CA VAL A 162 -7.04 -0.66 24.32
C VAL A 162 -8.35 -1.37 23.99
N MET A 163 -9.48 -0.74 24.32
CA MET A 163 -10.83 -1.21 24.06
C MET A 163 -11.50 -0.28 23.05
N PRO A 164 -11.50 -0.65 21.75
CA PRO A 164 -12.09 0.16 20.72
C PRO A 164 -13.59 0.30 20.89
N LYS A 165 -14.11 1.52 20.69
CA LYS A 165 -15.55 1.74 20.62
C LYS A 165 -16.00 1.50 19.19
N LYS A 166 -16.78 0.43 18.99
CA LYS A 166 -17.38 0.15 17.67
C LYS A 166 -18.25 1.34 17.26
N PRO A 167 -18.08 1.90 16.05
CA PRO A 167 -19.03 2.89 15.54
C PRO A 167 -20.41 2.24 15.57
N GLY A 168 -21.40 2.94 16.13
CA GLY A 168 -22.74 2.42 16.33
C GLY A 168 -23.24 1.74 15.06
N LYS A 169 -23.83 0.54 15.19
CA LYS A 169 -24.43 -0.13 14.04
C LYS A 169 -25.39 0.86 13.38
N TRP A 170 -25.14 1.17 12.10
CA TRP A 170 -26.19 1.74 11.28
C TRP A 170 -27.40 0.82 11.42
N SER A 171 -28.50 1.36 11.95
CA SER A 171 -29.79 0.68 11.91
C SER A 171 -30.03 0.26 10.46
N CYS A 172 -30.32 -1.03 10.26
CA CYS A 172 -30.48 -1.65 8.94
C CYS A 172 -31.78 -1.23 8.22
N TYR A 173 -32.29 -0.02 8.47
CA TYR A 173 -33.43 0.54 7.75
C TYR A 173 -33.01 1.85 7.10
N SER A 174 -33.10 1.90 5.77
CA SER A 174 -32.79 3.05 4.90
C SER A 174 -31.36 3.17 4.37
N MET A 175 -30.85 2.09 3.75
CA MET A 175 -29.87 2.25 2.67
C MET A 175 -30.18 1.29 1.51
N ARG A 176 -31.44 1.31 1.05
CA ARG A 176 -31.77 0.95 -0.34
C ARG A 176 -31.81 2.25 -1.13
N HIS A 177 -30.64 2.74 -1.55
CA HIS A 177 -30.41 3.60 -2.72
C HIS A 177 -29.08 4.36 -2.56
N MET A 178 -27.94 3.64 -2.56
CA MET A 178 -26.70 4.14 -3.21
C MET A 178 -25.61 3.06 -3.30
N GLU A 179 -25.94 1.83 -3.71
CA GLU A 179 -24.93 0.83 -4.05
C GLU A 179 -25.30 0.13 -5.36
N SER A 180 -24.93 0.75 -6.48
CA SER A 180 -24.70 0.04 -7.73
C SER A 180 -23.21 0.11 -8.00
N GLY A 181 -22.47 -0.89 -7.49
CA GLY A 181 -21.06 -1.07 -7.87
C GLY A 181 -20.19 -1.96 -6.98
N PHE A 182 -20.61 -2.38 -5.79
CA PHE A 182 -19.76 -3.18 -4.90
C PHE A 182 -20.46 -4.43 -4.37
N VAL A 183 -20.65 -5.43 -5.23
CA VAL A 183 -20.96 -6.79 -4.78
C VAL A 183 -19.97 -7.73 -5.44
N ASN A 184 -19.01 -8.20 -4.65
CA ASN A 184 -18.57 -9.60 -4.59
C ASN A 184 -17.32 -9.71 -3.70
N SER A 185 -17.50 -10.17 -2.47
CA SER A 185 -17.02 -11.51 -2.08
C SER A 185 -17.03 -11.68 -0.57
N ILE A 186 -17.73 -12.72 -0.15
CA ILE A 186 -17.84 -13.26 1.20
C ILE A 186 -16.47 -13.80 1.61
N ALA A 187 -15.77 -13.10 2.52
CA ALA A 187 -14.57 -13.64 3.18
C ALA A 187 -14.35 -13.06 4.60
N ALA A 188 -15.42 -12.62 5.27
CA ALA A 188 -15.31 -11.99 6.58
C ALA A 188 -15.14 -12.97 7.77
N LEU A 189 -14.98 -14.28 7.54
CA LEU A 189 -14.93 -15.28 8.62
C LEU A 189 -13.78 -16.30 8.54
N SER A 190 -12.72 -16.07 7.75
CA SER A 190 -11.57 -17.00 7.70
C SER A 190 -10.18 -16.38 7.91
N ILE A 191 -10.07 -15.09 8.21
CA ILE A 191 -8.76 -14.41 8.25
C ILE A 191 -7.98 -14.63 9.56
N ILE A 192 -8.59 -15.15 10.63
CA ILE A 192 -7.87 -15.35 11.92
C ILE A 192 -6.90 -16.56 11.89
N LYS A 193 -6.97 -17.47 10.91
CA LYS A 193 -6.12 -18.68 10.88
C LYS A 193 -4.97 -18.66 9.86
N ILE A 194 -4.76 -17.55 9.14
CA ILE A 194 -3.71 -17.42 8.09
C ILE A 194 -2.60 -16.43 8.52
N MET A 195 -2.40 -16.17 9.82
CA MET A 195 -1.30 -15.31 10.29
C MET A 195 0.03 -16.03 10.54
N HIS A 196 0.18 -17.31 10.15
CA HIS A 196 1.42 -18.06 10.39
C HIS A 196 2.08 -18.74 9.19
N ASN A 197 1.59 -18.63 7.95
CA ASN A 197 2.16 -19.45 6.86
C ASN A 197 2.13 -18.86 5.45
N VAL A 198 2.55 -17.59 5.27
CA VAL A 198 2.90 -17.07 3.93
C VAL A 198 4.04 -16.03 4.02
N SER A 199 5.16 -16.38 4.64
CA SER A 199 6.36 -15.51 4.68
C SER A 199 7.44 -15.91 3.66
N SER A 200 7.22 -16.96 2.85
CA SER A 200 8.34 -17.61 2.11
C SER A 200 8.36 -17.44 0.59
N TYR A 201 7.42 -16.73 -0.05
CA TYR A 201 7.32 -16.76 -1.53
C TYR A 201 7.71 -15.49 -2.29
N PHE A 202 8.11 -14.40 -1.63
CA PHE A 202 8.36 -13.12 -2.34
C PHE A 202 9.81 -12.60 -2.31
N VAL A 203 10.72 -13.20 -1.53
CA VAL A 203 12.12 -12.72 -1.43
C VAL A 203 13.04 -13.25 -2.55
N ALA A 204 12.59 -14.20 -3.39
CA ALA A 204 13.49 -14.93 -4.29
C ALA A 204 13.55 -14.46 -5.76
N ARG A 205 13.05 -13.27 -6.14
CA ARG A 205 13.07 -12.87 -7.57
C ARG A 205 13.51 -11.44 -7.90
N SER A 206 14.13 -10.74 -6.96
CA SER A 206 14.81 -9.47 -7.21
C SER A 206 16.14 -9.47 -6.49
N ASN A 207 17.18 -10.04 -7.11
CA ASN A 207 18.59 -9.60 -7.05
C ASN A 207 19.51 -10.68 -7.60
N GLY A 208 20.27 -10.36 -8.65
CA GLY A 208 21.51 -11.08 -9.00
C GLY A 208 21.66 -11.50 -10.46
N ASP A 209 21.78 -10.54 -11.38
CA ASP A 209 22.71 -10.69 -12.49
C ASP A 209 24.13 -10.53 -11.93
N LEU A 210 24.97 -11.56 -12.07
CA LEU A 210 26.43 -11.42 -12.06
C LEU A 210 27.03 -12.47 -13.00
N GLU A 211 27.65 -11.96 -14.04
CA GLU A 211 28.44 -12.65 -15.06
C GLU A 211 29.39 -13.71 -14.45
N HIS A 212 29.41 -14.91 -15.02
CA HIS A 212 30.62 -15.74 -15.06
C HIS A 212 30.84 -16.24 -16.48
N LYS A 213 31.88 -15.67 -17.11
CA LYS A 213 32.52 -16.16 -18.32
C LYS A 213 32.89 -17.63 -18.15
N VAL A 214 32.45 -18.49 -19.06
CA VAL A 214 33.05 -19.81 -19.30
C VAL A 214 33.25 -19.97 -20.82
N PRO A 215 34.47 -20.30 -21.29
CA PRO A 215 34.81 -20.29 -22.70
C PRO A 215 34.31 -21.56 -23.41
N ILE A 216 33.70 -21.39 -24.58
CA ILE A 216 33.37 -22.50 -25.49
C ILE A 216 34.64 -22.83 -26.29
N LYS A 217 35.39 -23.83 -25.84
CA LYS A 217 36.42 -24.52 -26.65
C LYS A 217 35.87 -25.87 -27.12
N CYS A 218 35.75 -25.95 -28.45
CA CYS A 218 35.85 -27.07 -29.39
C CYS A 218 35.70 -28.53 -28.88
N TYR A 219 34.85 -29.31 -29.55
CA TYR A 219 35.32 -30.56 -30.16
C TYR A 219 34.54 -30.90 -31.43
N VAL A 220 35.21 -30.78 -32.57
CA VAL A 220 34.85 -31.40 -33.84
C VAL A 220 35.24 -32.87 -33.73
N ARG A 221 34.31 -33.80 -33.98
CA ARG A 221 34.67 -35.18 -34.33
C ARG A 221 33.82 -35.66 -35.51
N ASN A 222 34.47 -35.59 -36.66
CA ASN A 222 34.22 -36.41 -37.84
C ASN A 222 34.15 -37.90 -37.46
N MET A 223 33.21 -38.64 -38.06
CA MET A 223 33.45 -40.00 -38.53
C MET A 223 32.39 -40.36 -39.59
N ASN A 224 32.78 -40.21 -40.85
CA ASN A 224 32.33 -41.06 -41.95
C ASN A 224 33.29 -42.25 -42.01
N GLN A 225 32.76 -43.46 -41.87
CA GLN A 225 33.16 -44.66 -42.61
C GLN A 225 32.04 -45.69 -42.50
#